data_AF-A0A485PAF6-F1
#
_entry.id   AF-A0A485PAF6-F1
#
_cell.length_a   1.000
_cell.length_b   1.000
_cell.length_c   1.000
_cell.angle_alpha   90.00
_cell.angle_beta   90.00
_cell.angle_gamma   90.00
#
_symmetry.space_group_name_H-M   'P 1'
#
loop_
_entity.id
_entity.type
_entity.pdbx_description
1 polymer ?
#
loop_
_entity_poly.entity_id
_entity_poly.type
_entity_poly.pdbx_seq_one_letter_code
_entity_poly.pdbx_strand_id
1 'polypeptide(L)' 'MHGVGFKKHAPRALKEIRKFTMKDRGTPDVDIDSRLNRTAWAKGIRNVPYRFRVWLSGKRNEDEDSPNKR' A
#
# COMPACT_ATOMS: atom_id res chain seq x y z
N MET A 1 -14.18 1.19 -4.38
CA MET A 1 -14.40 1.65 -2.98
C MET A 1 -15.90 1.73 -2.68
N HIS A 2 -16.64 0.68 -2.99
CA HIS A 2 -18.10 0.61 -2.83
C HIS A 2 -18.41 -0.31 -1.66
N GLY A 3 -19.45 0.00 -0.88
CA GLY A 3 -19.90 -0.84 0.25
C GLY A 3 -19.03 -0.78 1.52
N VAL A 4 -18.07 0.16 1.61
CA VAL A 4 -17.22 0.33 2.79
C VAL A 4 -17.67 1.56 3.57
N GLY A 5 -17.73 1.47 4.91
CA GLY A 5 -18.03 2.63 5.74
C GLY A 5 -17.00 3.75 5.55
N PHE A 6 -17.45 5.01 5.50
CA PHE A 6 -16.59 6.16 5.16
C PHE A 6 -15.34 6.29 6.04
N LYS A 7 -15.43 5.93 7.33
CA LYS A 7 -14.28 5.93 8.25
C LYS A 7 -13.21 4.88 7.91
N LYS A 8 -13.46 3.97 6.97
CA LYS A 8 -12.53 2.90 6.59
C LYS A 8 -11.97 3.08 5.18
N HIS A 9 -12.32 4.15 4.46
CA HIS A 9 -11.87 4.37 3.07
C HIS A 9 -10.33 4.48 2.99
N ALA A 10 -9.70 5.51 3.54
CA ALA A 10 -8.23 5.66 3.44
C ALA A 10 -7.43 4.44 3.97
N PRO A 11 -7.74 3.88 5.15
CA PRO A 11 -7.08 2.65 5.61
C PRO A 11 -7.28 1.47 4.67
N ARG A 12 -8.46 1.32 4.06
CA ARG A 12 -8.73 0.24 3.11
C ARG A 12 -7.99 0.43 1.80
N ALA A 13 -7.85 1.68 1.33
CA ALA A 13 -7.07 2.00 0.13
C ALA A 13 -5.64 1.49 0.25
N LEU A 14 -4.99 1.79 1.38
CA LEU A 14 -3.61 1.38 1.64
C LEU A 14 -3.47 -0.14 1.72
N LYS A 15 -4.45 -0.83 2.33
CA LYS A 15 -4.49 -2.30 2.36
C LYS A 15 -4.66 -2.90 0.97
N GLU A 16 -5.52 -2.32 0.12
CA GLU A 16 -5.68 -2.78 -1.26
C GLU A 16 -4.43 -2.51 -2.11
N ILE A 17 -3.74 -1.36 -1.92
CA ILE A 17 -2.44 -1.09 -2.56
C ILE A 17 -1.42 -2.16 -2.16
N ARG A 18 -1.31 -2.46 -0.86
CA ARG A 18 -0.40 -3.52 -0.38
C ARG A 18 -0.72 -4.87 -1.00
N LYS A 19 -2.01 -5.24 -1.01
CA LYS A 19 -2.49 -6.49 -1.60
C LYS A 19 -2.21 -6.57 -3.11
N PHE A 20 -2.38 -5.46 -3.82
CA PHE A 20 -2.06 -5.36 -5.24
C PHE A 20 -0.58 -5.64 -5.49
N THR A 21 0.32 -4.97 -4.75
CA THR A 21 1.77 -5.19 -4.87
C THR A 21 2.18 -6.61 -4.47
N MET A 22 1.60 -7.18 -3.41
CA MET A 22 1.85 -8.57 -3.00
C MET A 22 1.48 -9.56 -4.11
N LYS A 23 0.35 -9.34 -4.80
CA LYS A 23 -0.11 -10.21 -5.89
C LYS A 23 0.75 -10.06 -7.14
N ASP A 24 1.11 -8.83 -7.50
CA ASP A 24 1.89 -8.52 -8.70
C ASP A 24 3.34 -8.99 -8.58
N ARG A 25 3.97 -8.70 -7.42
CA ARG A 25 5.40 -8.96 -7.19
C ARG A 25 5.70 -10.30 -6.52
N GLY A 26 4.69 -10.94 -5.91
CA GLY A 26 4.84 -12.21 -5.21
C GLY A 26 5.66 -12.13 -3.92
N THR A 27 5.96 -10.93 -3.42
CA THR A 27 6.68 -10.73 -2.17
C THR A 27 5.69 -10.45 -1.03
N PRO A 28 5.81 -11.15 0.12
CA PRO A 28 4.98 -10.87 1.29
C PRO A 28 5.39 -9.56 1.98
N ASP A 29 6.65 -9.15 1.81
CA ASP A 29 7.15 -7.90 2.35
C ASP A 29 6.97 -6.75 1.34
N VAL A 30 6.30 -5.70 1.80
CA VAL A 30 5.89 -4.56 0.97
C VAL A 30 5.86 -3.31 1.84
N ASP A 31 6.81 -2.42 1.59
CA ASP A 31 6.86 -1.09 2.17
C ASP A 31 6.08 -0.08 1.32
N ILE A 32 5.25 0.72 1.98
CA ILE A 32 4.52 1.82 1.37
C ILE A 32 5.28 3.11 1.69
N ASP A 33 5.68 3.85 0.66
CA ASP A 33 6.31 5.15 0.85
C ASP A 33 5.38 6.12 1.62
N SER A 34 5.98 6.86 2.54
CA SER A 34 5.34 7.90 3.35
C SER A 34 4.63 8.96 2.50
N ARG A 35 5.15 9.28 1.29
CA ARG A 35 4.52 10.24 0.37
C ARG A 35 3.25 9.69 -0.24
N LEU A 36 3.24 8.39 -0.59
CA LEU A 36 2.04 7.72 -1.07
C LEU A 36 0.98 7.68 0.02
N ASN A 37 1.38 7.37 1.26
CA ASN A 37 0.49 7.40 2.41
C ASN A 37 -0.10 8.81 2.61
N ARG A 38 0.72 9.86 2.69
CA ARG A 38 0.24 11.24 2.83
C ARG A 38 -0.73 11.62 1.72
N THR A 39 -0.48 11.21 0.48
CA THR A 39 -1.37 11.47 -0.66
C THR A 39 -2.72 10.77 -0.48
N ALA A 40 -2.74 9.54 0.03
CA ALA A 40 -3.97 8.82 0.33
C ALA A 40 -4.81 9.48 1.43
N TRP A 41 -4.16 10.17 2.37
CA TRP A 41 -4.81 10.90 3.47
C TRP A 41 -5.03 12.39 3.21
N ALA A 42 -4.54 12.94 2.08
CA ALA A 42 -4.53 14.39 1.83
C ALA A 42 -5.93 15.04 1.82
N LYS A 43 -6.95 14.30 1.39
CA LYS A 43 -8.36 14.73 1.35
C LYS A 43 -9.18 14.18 2.53
N GLY A 44 -8.49 13.71 3.57
CA GLY A 44 -9.07 13.06 4.73
C GLY A 44 -9.47 11.61 4.48
N ILE A 45 -10.24 11.05 5.42
CA ILE A 45 -10.52 9.60 5.46
C ILE A 45 -11.53 9.13 4.41
N ARG A 46 -12.47 10.01 4.01
CA ARG A 46 -13.62 9.70 3.15
C ARG A 46 -13.27 9.82 1.66
N ASN A 47 -12.58 10.90 1.29
CA ASN A 47 -12.40 11.30 -0.11
C ASN A 47 -11.05 10.84 -0.66
N VAL A 48 -10.84 9.54 -0.69
CA VAL A 48 -9.63 8.95 -1.28
C VAL A 48 -9.69 9.08 -2.82
N PRO A 49 -8.58 9.42 -3.49
CA PRO A 49 -8.50 9.41 -4.95
C PRO A 49 -8.98 8.08 -5.55
N TYR A 50 -9.77 8.14 -6.63
CA TYR A 50 -10.28 6.95 -7.31
C TYR A 50 -9.18 6.11 -7.98
N ARG A 51 -8.07 6.75 -8.36
CA ARG A 51 -6.93 6.11 -9.03
C ARG A 51 -5.63 6.61 -8.42
N PHE A 52 -4.71 5.68 -8.15
CA PHE A 52 -3.33 5.99 -7.78
C PHE A 52 -2.42 5.51 -8.89
N ARG A 53 -1.49 6.38 -9.30
CA ARG A 53 -0.33 5.95 -10.08
C ARG A 53 0.79 5.68 -9.09
N VAL A 54 1.22 4.44 -9.01
CA VAL A 54 2.30 4.00 -8.11
C VAL A 54 3.49 3.55 -8.92
N TRP A 55 4.68 3.75 -8.36
CA TRP A 55 5.91 3.19 -8.88
C TRP A 55 6.33 2.01 -8.00
N LEU A 56 6.70 0.89 -8.62
CA LEU A 56 7.04 -0.35 -7.92
C LEU A 56 8.55 -0.60 -8.01
N SER A 57 9.29 -0.16 -7.00
CA SER A 57 10.69 -0.54 -6.80
C SER A 57 10.79 -1.86 -6.04
N GLY A 58 11.79 -2.68 -6.37
CA GLY A 58 12.13 -3.84 -5.55
C GLY A 58 13.58 -3.73 -5.14
N LYS A 59 13.81 -3.83 -3.84
CA LYS A 59 15.13 -3.95 -3.25
C LYS A 59 15.29 -5.40 -2.76
N ARG A 60 16.49 -5.96 -2.85
CA ARG A 60 16.80 -7.20 -2.13
C ARG A 60 16.81 -6.89 -0.64
N ASN A 61 16.22 -7.79 0.15
CA ASN A 61 16.26 -7.64 1.59
C ASN A 61 17.67 -7.98 2.09
N GLU A 62 18.27 -7.07 2.86
CA GLU A 62 19.61 -7.23 3.45
C GLU A 62 19.52 -7.68 4.92
N ASP A 63 18.32 -7.68 5.52
CA ASP A 63 18.13 -8.07 6.92
C ASP A 63 18.47 -9.54 7.14
N GLU A 64 19.42 -9.77 8.06
CA GLU A 64 19.97 -11.08 8.35
C GLU A 64 18.99 -12.03 9.02
N ASP A 65 18.01 -11.47 9.75
CA ASP A 65 17.03 -12.16 10.59
C ASP A 65 15.62 -12.24 9.95
N SER A 66 15.47 -11.86 8.68
CA SER A 66 14.16 -11.90 8.03
C SER A 66 13.83 -13.31 7.50
N PRO A 67 12.62 -13.84 7.77
CA PRO A 67 12.18 -15.12 7.21
C PRO A 67 12.02 -15.10 5.68
N ASN A 68 12.08 -13.92 5.05
CA ASN A 68 12.03 -13.73 3.60
C ASN A 68 13.40 -13.39 2.99
N LYS A 69 14.49 -13.80 3.63
CA LYS A 69 15.83 -13.66 3.07
C LYS A 69 16.00 -14.59 1.85
N ARG A 70 16.51 -14.05 0.75
CA ARG A 70 16.99 -14.81 -0.41
C ARG A 70 18.50 -14.67 -0.50
#